data_AF-A0A226HLB5-F1
#
_entry.id   AF-A0A226HLB5-F1
#
_cell.length_a   1.000
_cell.length_b   1.000
_cell.length_c   1.000
_cell.angle_alpha   90.00
_cell.angle_beta   90.00
_cell.angle_gamma   90.00
#
_symmetry.space_group_name_H-M   'P 1'
#
loop_
_entity.id
_entity.type
_entity.pdbx_description
1 polymer ?
#
loop_
_entity_poly.entity_id
_entity_poly.type
_entity_poly.pdbx_seq_one_letter_code
_entity_poly.pdbx_strand_id
1 'polypeptide(L)'
;MKNQINKIVSVVILFFLLSSCHKVPKSFVEGERDRAFKNYLIMRKIEFTELSNSLYSKYYSDFLDYETKELLSKTPFLKFNQVYVYQGTNNTIRYFVFTDIGYVYTVDTDRHGSEFVSEPVEGIIKVKKPFPLLFYGFYKLEDTIIKIKIREKKTS
;
A
#
# COMPACT_ATOMS: atom_id res chain seq x y z
N MET A 1 30.11 8.23 -53.23
CA MET A 1 30.19 8.73 -51.84
C MET A 1 28.87 8.68 -51.06
N LYS A 2 27.70 8.98 -51.66
CA LYS A 2 26.38 8.86 -51.00
C LYS A 2 26.10 7.49 -50.34
N ASN A 3 26.45 6.39 -50.99
CA ASN A 3 26.20 5.03 -50.47
C ASN A 3 27.08 4.66 -49.25
N GLN A 4 28.25 5.28 -49.11
CA GLN A 4 29.14 5.09 -47.94
C GLN A 4 28.62 5.88 -46.74
N ILE A 5 28.14 7.11 -46.97
CA ILE A 5 27.51 7.96 -45.95
C ILE A 5 26.23 7.31 -45.42
N ASN A 6 25.38 6.77 -46.29
CA ASN A 6 24.15 6.07 -45.87
C ASN A 6 24.43 4.82 -45.03
N LYS A 7 25.52 4.08 -45.33
CA LYS A 7 25.92 2.92 -44.51
C LYS A 7 26.39 3.35 -43.12
N ILE A 8 27.19 4.42 -43.03
CA ILE A 8 27.68 4.95 -41.75
C ILE A 8 26.52 5.46 -40.91
N VAL A 9 25.58 6.20 -41.50
CA VAL A 9 24.37 6.69 -40.82
C VAL A 9 23.51 5.53 -40.31
N SER A 10 23.30 4.48 -41.12
CA SER A 10 22.56 3.29 -40.66
C SER A 10 23.24 2.55 -39.51
N VAL A 11 24.57 2.47 -39.49
CA VAL A 11 25.32 1.84 -38.38
C VAL A 11 25.22 2.67 -37.11
N VAL A 12 25.29 4.00 -37.21
CA VAL A 12 25.14 4.91 -36.06
C VAL A 12 23.72 4.82 -35.48
N ILE A 13 22.68 4.79 -36.33
CA ILE A 13 21.29 4.63 -35.88
C ILE A 13 21.08 3.27 -35.20
N LEU A 14 21.66 2.19 -35.73
CA LEU A 14 21.59 0.87 -35.11
C LEU A 14 22.28 0.84 -33.74
N PHE A 15 23.39 1.57 -33.57
CA PHE A 15 24.09 1.72 -32.28
C PHE A 15 23.26 2.49 -31.25
N PHE A 16 22.51 3.53 -31.67
CA PHE A 16 21.58 4.25 -30.80
C PHE A 16 20.36 3.40 -30.38
N LEU A 17 19.89 2.51 -31.25
CA LEU A 17 18.79 1.59 -30.93
C LEU A 17 19.22 0.49 -29.94
N LEU A 18 20.49 0.04 -30.00
CA LEU A 18 21.03 -0.98 -29.08
C LEU A 18 21.47 -0.41 -27.72
N SER A 19 21.68 0.90 -27.61
CA SER A 19 22.02 1.58 -26.34
C SER A 19 20.79 1.99 -25.52
N SER A 20 19.57 1.75 -26.02
CA SER A 20 18.35 1.68 -25.20
C SER A 20 18.27 0.34 -24.46
N CYS A 21 19.37 -0.03 -23.80
CA CYS A 21 19.36 -1.07 -22.79
C CYS A 21 18.43 -0.59 -21.68
N HIS A 22 17.35 -1.34 -21.47
CA HIS A 22 16.51 -1.24 -20.28
C HIS A 22 17.43 -1.06 -19.07
N LYS A 23 17.23 0.01 -18.30
CA LYS A 23 17.77 0.05 -16.94
C LYS A 23 17.18 -1.17 -16.24
N VAL A 24 18.00 -2.19 -16.02
CA VAL A 24 17.65 -3.31 -15.16
C VAL A 24 17.13 -2.67 -13.87
N PRO A 25 15.91 -2.99 -13.41
CA PRO A 25 15.41 -2.45 -12.15
C PRO A 25 16.48 -2.72 -11.12
N LYS A 26 16.93 -1.68 -10.39
CA LYS A 26 18.01 -1.78 -9.40
C LYS A 26 17.84 -3.11 -8.65
N SER A 27 18.71 -4.07 -8.93
CA SER A 27 18.71 -5.32 -8.20
C SER A 27 18.87 -4.92 -6.74
N PHE A 28 17.93 -5.38 -5.92
CA PHE A 28 17.90 -5.17 -4.49
C PHE A 28 19.33 -5.35 -3.95
N VAL A 29 19.94 -4.29 -3.44
CA VAL A 29 21.36 -4.35 -3.06
C VAL A 29 21.44 -5.25 -1.85
N GLU A 30 22.20 -6.34 -1.96
CA GLU A 30 22.39 -7.32 -0.91
C GLU A 30 22.81 -6.60 0.40
N GLY A 31 22.06 -6.81 1.48
CA GLY A 31 22.29 -6.16 2.77
C GLY A 31 21.53 -4.84 3.03
N GLU A 32 20.74 -4.31 2.09
CA GLU A 32 19.88 -3.13 2.37
C GLU A 32 18.84 -3.41 3.44
N ARG A 33 18.24 -4.61 3.45
CA ARG A 33 17.24 -5.00 4.45
C ARG A 33 17.84 -5.18 5.83
N ASP A 34 19.00 -5.82 5.92
CA ASP A 34 19.75 -5.94 7.17
C ASP A 34 20.13 -4.56 7.74
N ARG A 35 20.51 -3.61 6.87
CA ARG A 35 20.78 -2.23 7.28
C ARG A 35 19.53 -1.54 7.80
N ALA A 36 18.40 -1.64 7.10
CA ALA A 36 17.14 -1.08 7.53
C ALA A 36 16.68 -1.68 8.88
N PHE A 37 16.82 -3.00 9.03
CA PHE A 37 16.49 -3.69 10.27
C PHE A 37 17.40 -3.26 11.43
N LYS A 38 18.72 -3.13 11.22
CA LYS A 38 19.64 -2.57 12.23
C LYS A 38 19.23 -1.16 12.65
N ASN A 39 18.89 -0.29 11.70
CA ASN A 39 18.44 1.08 11.99
C ASN A 39 17.16 1.08 12.84
N TYR A 40 16.22 0.17 12.53
CA TYR A 40 15.02 -0.03 13.34
C TYR A 40 15.35 -0.46 14.78
N LEU A 41 16.25 -1.44 14.96
CA LEU A 41 16.66 -1.89 16.29
C LEU A 41 17.30 -0.75 17.10
N ILE A 42 18.19 0.04 16.47
CA ILE A 42 18.83 1.22 17.07
C ILE A 42 17.77 2.26 17.49
N MET A 43 16.85 2.60 16.59
CA MET A 43 15.77 3.56 16.86
C MET A 43 14.90 3.11 18.04
N ARG A 44 14.59 1.80 18.13
CA ARG A 44 13.81 1.21 19.22
C ARG A 44 14.62 0.98 20.50
N LYS A 45 15.91 1.32 20.50
CA LYS A 45 16.86 1.08 21.61
C LYS A 45 16.93 -0.39 22.01
N ILE A 46 16.83 -1.28 21.04
CA ILE A 46 17.02 -2.72 21.24
C ILE A 46 18.51 -2.99 21.14
N GLU A 47 19.08 -3.56 22.20
CA GLU A 47 20.51 -3.90 22.23
C GLU A 47 20.81 -5.11 21.34
N PHE A 48 21.86 -5.00 20.53
CA PHE A 48 22.43 -6.09 19.75
C PHE A 48 23.89 -5.79 19.42
N THR A 49 24.71 -6.83 19.33
CA THR A 49 26.10 -6.76 18.85
C THR A 49 26.18 -7.11 17.36
N GLU A 50 25.44 -8.14 16.96
CA GLU A 50 25.31 -8.61 15.57
C GLU A 50 23.88 -9.08 15.29
N LEU A 51 23.51 -9.14 14.02
CA LEU A 51 22.20 -9.70 13.64
C LEU A 51 22.23 -11.21 13.80
N SER A 52 21.18 -11.75 14.39
CA SER A 52 21.04 -13.18 14.65
C SER A 52 19.63 -13.66 14.31
N ASN A 53 19.48 -14.97 14.10
CA ASN A 53 18.18 -15.56 13.82
C ASN A 53 17.16 -15.30 14.95
N SER A 54 17.61 -15.21 16.21
CA SER A 54 16.73 -14.89 17.34
C SER A 54 16.23 -13.45 17.29
N LEU A 55 17.07 -12.49 16.91
CA LEU A 55 16.66 -11.10 16.71
C LEU A 55 15.64 -10.98 15.56
N TYR A 56 15.91 -11.63 14.43
CA TYR A 56 14.98 -11.69 13.32
C TYR A 56 13.64 -12.31 13.75
N SER A 57 13.65 -13.50 14.35
CA SER A 57 12.43 -14.16 14.79
C SER A 57 11.62 -13.33 15.79
N LYS A 58 12.29 -12.51 16.61
CA LYS A 58 11.62 -11.74 17.67
C LYS A 58 11.07 -10.40 17.20
N TYR A 59 11.79 -9.69 16.32
CA TYR A 59 11.49 -8.29 16.02
C TYR A 59 11.26 -8.00 14.54
N TYR A 60 11.48 -8.97 13.64
CA TYR A 60 11.36 -8.69 12.22
C TYR A 60 9.94 -8.35 11.81
N SER A 61 8.91 -8.99 12.39
CA SER A 61 7.51 -8.63 12.12
C SER A 61 7.22 -7.17 12.49
N ASP A 62 7.62 -6.74 13.69
CA ASP A 62 7.43 -5.36 14.14
C ASP A 62 8.19 -4.34 13.27
N PHE A 63 9.35 -4.75 12.73
CA PHE A 63 10.09 -3.97 11.74
C PHE A 63 9.32 -3.82 10.44
N LEU A 64 8.67 -4.88 9.93
CA LEU A 64 7.83 -4.80 8.74
C LEU A 64 6.64 -3.86 8.95
N ASP A 65 6.01 -3.94 10.12
CA ASP A 65 4.88 -3.07 10.48
C ASP A 65 5.33 -1.60 10.57
N TYR A 66 6.51 -1.36 11.16
CA TYR A 66 7.11 -0.03 11.22
C TYR A 66 7.43 0.54 9.83
N GLU A 67 8.11 -0.23 8.96
CA GLU A 67 8.40 0.23 7.60
C GLU A 67 7.12 0.50 6.82
N THR A 68 6.12 -0.36 6.99
CA THR A 68 4.79 -0.18 6.39
C THR A 68 4.19 1.15 6.84
N LYS A 69 4.17 1.40 8.15
CA LYS A 69 3.66 2.65 8.73
C LYS A 69 4.40 3.89 8.23
N GLU A 70 5.72 3.85 8.15
CA GLU A 70 6.56 4.96 7.66
C GLU A 70 6.35 5.25 6.17
N LEU A 71 6.14 4.22 5.35
CA LEU A 71 5.80 4.39 3.95
C LEU A 71 4.42 5.02 3.81
N LEU A 72 3.47 4.52 4.58
CA LEU A 72 2.07 4.94 4.56
C LEU A 72 1.91 6.39 5.05
N SER A 73 2.61 6.79 6.12
CA SER A 73 2.52 8.14 6.71
C SER A 73 2.94 9.27 5.76
N LYS A 74 3.75 8.94 4.74
CA LYS A 74 4.19 9.89 3.70
C LYS A 74 3.15 10.12 2.61
N THR A 75 2.00 9.45 2.67
CA THR A 75 0.95 9.54 1.65
C THR A 75 0.05 10.76 1.90
N PRO A 76 0.04 11.78 1.03
CA PRO A 76 -0.71 13.01 1.30
C PRO A 76 -2.24 12.84 1.18
N PHE A 77 -2.70 11.83 0.45
CA PHE A 77 -4.13 11.64 0.12
C PHE A 77 -4.83 10.57 0.96
N LEU A 78 -4.10 9.85 1.82
CA LEU A 78 -4.63 8.77 2.66
C LEU A 78 -4.41 9.10 4.14
N LYS A 79 -5.51 9.28 4.86
CA LYS A 79 -5.57 9.50 6.30
C LYS A 79 -5.93 8.17 6.95
N PHE A 80 -5.05 7.66 7.81
CA PHE A 80 -5.28 6.40 8.50
C PHE A 80 -6.23 6.57 9.68
N ASN A 81 -6.91 5.47 10.03
CA ASN A 81 -7.86 5.40 11.15
C ASN A 81 -9.01 6.41 11.02
N GLN A 82 -9.35 6.77 9.78
CA GLN A 82 -10.51 7.59 9.42
C GLN A 82 -11.47 6.81 8.53
N VAL A 83 -12.74 7.20 8.56
CA VAL A 83 -13.79 6.60 7.75
C VAL A 83 -13.87 7.27 6.39
N TYR A 84 -13.69 6.49 5.33
CA TYR A 84 -13.95 6.88 3.96
C TYR A 84 -15.31 6.35 3.54
N VAL A 85 -16.02 7.13 2.71
CA VAL A 85 -17.34 6.77 2.21
C VAL A 85 -17.30 6.73 0.70
N TYR A 86 -17.75 5.61 0.13
CA TYR A 86 -17.99 5.46 -1.30
C TYR A 86 -19.48 5.19 -1.53
N GLN A 87 -20.09 6.03 -2.35
CA GLN A 87 -21.46 5.87 -2.78
C GLN A 87 -21.46 5.42 -4.24
N GLY A 88 -21.58 4.10 -4.45
CA GLY A 88 -21.72 3.53 -5.77
C GLY A 88 -23.15 3.67 -6.32
N THR A 89 -23.39 3.08 -7.48
CA THR A 89 -24.71 3.08 -8.15
C THR A 89 -25.70 2.07 -7.57
N ASN A 90 -25.24 1.09 -6.79
CA ASN A 90 -26.01 -0.12 -6.44
C ASN A 90 -26.86 0.01 -5.16
N ASN A 91 -27.37 1.21 -4.86
CA ASN A 91 -28.10 1.50 -3.62
C ASN A 91 -27.36 1.16 -2.31
N THR A 92 -26.04 0.97 -2.37
CA THR A 92 -25.18 0.64 -1.24
C THR A 92 -24.21 1.78 -0.97
N ILE A 93 -24.03 2.12 0.30
CA ILE A 93 -22.97 2.98 0.78
C ILE A 93 -21.91 2.08 1.41
N ARG A 94 -20.68 2.15 0.90
CA ARG A 94 -19.54 1.40 1.42
C ARG A 94 -18.65 2.30 2.23
N TYR A 95 -18.35 1.87 3.45
CA TYR A 95 -17.41 2.53 4.35
C TYR A 95 -16.09 1.78 4.34
N PHE A 96 -14.98 2.51 4.38
CA PHE A 96 -13.63 1.96 4.49
C PHE A 96 -12.89 2.59 5.66
N VAL A 97 -12.12 1.79 6.38
CA VAL A 97 -11.12 2.27 7.35
C VAL A 97 -9.78 1.66 6.98
N PHE A 98 -8.84 2.52 6.58
CA PHE A 98 -7.46 2.14 6.31
C PHE A 98 -6.63 2.32 7.58
N THR A 99 -5.97 1.26 8.04
CA THR A 99 -5.07 1.32 9.19
C THR A 99 -3.67 1.73 8.77
N ASP A 100 -2.90 2.34 9.67
CA ASP A 100 -1.50 2.69 9.45
C ASP A 100 -0.54 1.49 9.45
N ILE A 101 -1.09 0.27 9.49
CA ILE A 101 -0.37 -1.00 9.50
C ILE A 101 -0.79 -1.91 8.32
N GLY A 102 -1.39 -1.35 7.27
CA GLY A 102 -1.62 -2.06 6.00
C GLY A 102 -2.91 -2.89 5.89
N TYR A 103 -3.77 -2.84 6.90
CA TYR A 103 -5.10 -3.44 6.87
C TYR A 103 -6.18 -2.46 6.44
N VAL A 104 -7.18 -2.95 5.74
CA VAL A 104 -8.41 -2.21 5.41
C VAL A 104 -9.62 -2.98 5.89
N TYR A 105 -10.53 -2.25 6.53
CA TYR A 105 -11.82 -2.78 6.96
C TYR A 105 -12.93 -2.16 6.13
N THR A 106 -13.93 -2.95 5.75
CA THR A 106 -15.09 -2.43 5.04
C THR A 106 -16.41 -2.91 5.63
N VAL A 107 -17.42 -2.06 5.50
CA VAL A 107 -18.81 -2.38 5.83
C VAL A 107 -19.72 -1.71 4.81
N ASP A 108 -20.78 -2.41 4.42
CA ASP A 108 -21.77 -1.94 3.47
C ASP A 108 -23.08 -1.65 4.22
N THR A 109 -23.74 -0.54 3.89
CA THR A 109 -25.10 -0.23 4.36
C THR A 109 -26.00 0.16 3.21
N ASP A 110 -27.31 -0.02 3.38
CA ASP A 110 -28.29 0.48 2.43
C ASP A 110 -28.32 2.02 2.43
N ARG A 111 -28.58 2.62 1.27
CA ARG A 111 -28.74 4.06 1.08
C ARG A 111 -29.98 4.61 1.78
N HIS A 112 -31.00 3.79 2.03
CA HIS A 112 -32.18 4.16 2.83
C HIS A 112 -31.94 4.05 4.35
N GLY A 113 -30.67 3.90 4.76
CA GLY A 113 -30.28 3.69 6.14
C GLY A 113 -30.31 2.22 6.54
N SER A 114 -29.95 1.96 7.79
CA SER A 114 -29.91 0.61 8.35
C SER A 114 -30.18 0.63 9.85
N GLU A 115 -29.99 -0.49 10.53
CA GLU A 115 -29.96 -0.52 11.99
C GLU A 115 -28.79 0.29 12.59
N PHE A 116 -27.73 0.52 11.80
CA PHE A 116 -26.51 1.23 12.22
C PHE A 116 -26.51 2.71 11.83
N VAL A 117 -27.19 3.09 10.73
CA VAL A 117 -27.21 4.47 10.21
C VAL A 117 -28.60 4.98 9.84
N SER A 118 -28.79 6.29 9.86
CA SER A 118 -29.99 6.92 9.29
C SER A 118 -29.96 6.90 7.77
N GLU A 119 -31.13 7.11 7.16
CA GLU A 119 -31.19 7.59 5.79
C GLU A 119 -30.43 8.94 5.69
N PRO A 120 -29.71 9.22 4.59
CA PRO A 120 -29.08 10.51 4.37
C PRO A 120 -30.14 11.61 4.23
N VAL A 121 -30.06 12.64 5.09
CA VAL A 121 -30.89 13.84 4.98
C VAL A 121 -29.95 15.02 4.77
N GLU A 122 -30.10 15.74 3.66
CA GLU A 122 -29.22 16.86 3.29
C GLU A 122 -27.72 16.48 3.26
N GLY A 123 -27.43 15.23 2.85
CA GLY A 123 -26.06 14.70 2.84
C GLY A 123 -25.51 14.30 4.20
N ILE A 124 -26.30 14.42 5.27
CA ILE A 124 -25.91 14.03 6.63
C ILE A 124 -26.43 12.61 6.92
N ILE A 125 -25.51 11.71 7.28
CA ILE A 125 -25.81 10.35 7.74
C ILE A 125 -25.48 10.28 9.24
N LYS A 126 -26.47 9.97 10.08
CA LYS A 126 -26.27 9.82 11.52
C LYS A 126 -25.94 8.37 11.85
N VAL A 127 -24.89 8.17 12.63
CA VAL A 127 -24.54 6.85 13.20
C VAL A 127 -25.45 6.59 14.40
N LYS A 128 -26.28 5.56 14.30
CA LYS A 128 -27.19 5.12 15.37
C LYS A 128 -26.48 4.21 16.38
N LYS A 129 -25.57 3.35 15.90
CA LYS A 129 -24.82 2.35 16.69
C LYS A 129 -23.45 2.09 16.05
N PRO A 130 -22.46 1.56 16.81
CA PRO A 130 -21.18 1.15 16.24
C PRO A 130 -21.36 0.11 15.11
N PHE A 131 -20.59 0.25 14.03
CA PHE A 131 -20.59 -0.70 12.93
C PHE A 131 -19.72 -1.90 13.25
N PRO A 132 -20.20 -3.14 13.08
CA PRO A 132 -19.30 -4.26 12.99
C PRO A 132 -18.50 -4.13 11.68
N LEU A 133 -17.17 -4.13 11.78
CA LEU A 133 -16.31 -4.21 10.61
C LEU A 133 -16.39 -5.64 10.06
N LEU A 134 -17.07 -5.80 8.92
CA LEU A 134 -17.45 -7.12 8.40
C LEU A 134 -16.35 -7.76 7.54
N PHE A 135 -15.72 -6.95 6.68
CA PHE A 135 -14.70 -7.44 5.76
C PHE A 135 -13.32 -6.98 6.19
N TYR A 136 -12.36 -7.89 6.08
CA TYR A 136 -10.96 -7.66 6.42
C TYR A 136 -10.11 -7.90 5.19
N GLY A 137 -9.38 -6.88 4.77
CA GLY A 137 -8.51 -6.94 3.61
C GLY A 137 -7.13 -6.39 3.90
N PHE A 138 -6.26 -6.58 2.92
CA PHE A 138 -4.99 -5.88 2.82
C PHE A 138 -5.13 -4.83 1.75
N TYR A 139 -4.41 -3.73 1.90
CA TYR A 139 -4.27 -2.78 0.81
C TYR A 139 -2.81 -2.49 0.54
N LYS A 140 -2.53 -2.12 -0.70
CA LYS A 140 -1.22 -1.66 -1.14
C LYS A 140 -1.39 -0.32 -1.83
N LEU A 141 -0.52 0.62 -1.48
CA LEU A 141 -0.40 1.87 -2.19
C LEU A 141 0.67 1.73 -3.26
N GLU A 142 0.32 2.08 -4.49
CA GLU A 142 1.24 2.21 -5.62
C GLU A 142 1.02 3.60 -6.22
N ASP A 143 1.95 4.52 -5.94
CA ASP A 143 1.84 5.95 -6.25
C ASP A 143 0.55 6.57 -5.69
N THR A 144 -0.42 6.87 -6.56
CA THR A 144 -1.72 7.44 -6.21
C THR A 144 -2.85 6.40 -6.19
N ILE A 145 -2.54 5.14 -6.46
CA ILE A 145 -3.51 4.06 -6.59
C ILE A 145 -3.54 3.22 -5.32
N ILE A 146 -4.72 3.12 -4.70
CA ILE A 146 -4.96 2.19 -3.59
C ILE A 146 -5.52 0.89 -4.18
N LYS A 147 -4.74 -0.19 -4.11
CA LYS A 147 -5.18 -1.53 -4.47
C LYS A 147 -5.65 -2.27 -3.23
N ILE A 148 -6.90 -2.71 -3.21
CA ILE A 148 -7.49 -3.45 -2.08
C ILE A 148 -7.63 -4.91 -2.46
N LYS A 149 -7.16 -5.81 -1.60
CA LYS A 149 -7.42 -7.24 -1.65
C LYS A 149 -8.26 -7.64 -0.44
N ILE A 150 -9.56 -7.76 -0.67
CA ILE A 150 -10.52 -8.18 0.35
C ILE A 150 -10.37 -9.68 0.59
N ARG A 151 -10.27 -10.11 1.86
CA ARG A 151 -10.53 -11.49 2.25
C ARG A 151 -11.91 -11.52 2.88
N GLU A 152 -12.83 -12.28 2.29
CA GLU A 152 -14.09 -12.54 2.96
C GLU A 152 -13.82 -13.35 4.22
N LYS A 153 -14.30 -12.87 5.37
CA LYS A 153 -14.31 -13.67 6.58
C LYS A 153 -15.35 -14.76 6.34
N LYS A 154 -14.91 -16.02 6.20
CA LYS A 154 -15.84 -17.17 6.28
C LYS A 154 -16.48 -17.11 7.67
N THR A 155 -17.74 -16.69 7.75
CA THR A 155 -18.58 -16.94 8.92
C THR A 155 -18.62 -18.45 9.12
N SER A 156 -18.02 -18.90 10.22
CA SER A 156 -18.06 -20.28 10.70
C SER A 156 -19.32 -20.49 11.51
#